data_AF-A0ABD5DUR8-F1
#
_entry.id   AF-A0ABD5DUR8-F1
#
_cell.length_a   1.000
_cell.length_b   1.000
_cell.length_c   1.000
_cell.angle_alpha   90.00
_cell.angle_beta   90.00
_cell.angle_gamma   90.00
#
_symmetry.space_group_name_H-M   'P 1'
#
loop_
_entity.id
_entity.type
_entity.pdbx_description
1 polymer ?
#
loop_
_entity_poly.entity_id
_entity_poly.type
_entity_poly.pdbx_seq_one_letter_code
_entity_poly.pdbx_strand_id
1 'polypeptide(L)'
;MNNRVHQGHLARKRFGQNFLNDQFVIDSIVSAINPQKGQAMVEIGPGLAALTEPVGERLDQLTVIELDRDLAARLQTHPFLGPKLTIYQQDAMTVNFGE
;
A
#
# COMPACT_ATOMS: atom_id res chain seq x y z
N MET A 1 -25.56 -9.68 -6.81
CA MET A 1 -25.24 -8.23 -6.79
C MET A 1 -23.74 -8.10 -6.91
N ASN A 2 -23.23 -7.37 -7.90
CA ASN A 2 -21.79 -7.15 -8.08
C ASN A 2 -21.28 -6.25 -6.96
N ASN A 3 -20.91 -6.81 -5.82
CA ASN A 3 -20.35 -6.04 -4.71
C ASN A 3 -18.89 -5.67 -5.03
N ARG A 4 -18.71 -4.67 -5.89
CA ARG A 4 -17.40 -4.10 -6.25
C ARG A 4 -16.90 -3.09 -5.21
N VAL A 5 -17.71 -2.80 -4.20
CA VAL A 5 -17.36 -1.92 -3.09
C VAL A 5 -16.72 -2.76 -2.00
N HIS A 6 -15.46 -2.49 -1.69
CA HIS A 6 -14.73 -3.12 -0.61
C HIS A 6 -14.16 -2.03 0.31
N GLN A 7 -14.49 -2.10 1.61
CA GLN A 7 -14.12 -1.09 2.60
C GLN A 7 -14.41 0.36 2.18
N GLY A 8 -15.58 0.61 1.56
CA GLY A 8 -15.98 1.94 1.09
C GLY A 8 -15.32 2.40 -0.22
N HIS A 9 -14.43 1.59 -0.81
CA HIS A 9 -13.80 1.88 -2.10
C HIS A 9 -14.41 1.04 -3.22
N LEU A 10 -14.71 1.67 -4.36
CA LEU A 10 -15.17 0.97 -5.56
C LEU A 10 -13.96 0.52 -6.39
N ALA A 11 -13.74 -0.79 -6.46
CA ALA A 11 -12.61 -1.37 -7.20
C ALA A 11 -12.63 -0.96 -8.68
N ARG A 12 -11.53 -0.34 -9.13
CA ARG A 12 -11.32 0.12 -10.51
C ARG A 12 -10.62 -0.96 -11.31
N LYS A 13 -11.40 -1.77 -12.04
CA LYS A 13 -10.88 -2.89 -12.87
C LYS A 13 -9.77 -2.49 -13.85
N ARG A 14 -9.82 -1.28 -14.40
CA ARG A 14 -8.78 -0.75 -15.31
C ARG A 14 -7.39 -0.64 -14.67
N PHE A 15 -7.32 -0.58 -13.33
CA PHE A 15 -6.09 -0.55 -12.56
C PHE A 15 -5.70 -1.93 -11.99
N GLY A 16 -6.40 -3.00 -12.39
CA GLY A 16 -6.08 -4.36 -11.91
C GLY A 16 -6.28 -4.58 -10.42
N GLN A 17 -7.05 -3.72 -9.73
CA GLN A 17 -7.24 -3.78 -8.29
C GLN A 17 -7.89 -5.11 -7.85
N ASN A 18 -7.11 -5.92 -7.12
CA ASN A 18 -7.55 -7.09 -6.38
C ASN A 18 -7.04 -6.92 -4.95
N PHE A 19 -7.94 -6.78 -3.98
CA PHE A 19 -7.55 -6.48 -2.61
C PHE A 19 -7.34 -7.78 -1.81
N LEU A 20 -6.16 -7.91 -1.23
CA LEU A 20 -5.82 -9.01 -0.35
C LEU A 20 -6.60 -8.86 0.97
N ASN A 21 -7.20 -9.96 1.44
CA ASN A 21 -8.04 -9.98 2.63
C ASN A 21 -7.81 -11.20 3.54
N ASP A 22 -6.94 -12.12 3.14
CA ASP A 22 -6.60 -13.31 3.92
C ASP A 22 -5.41 -13.02 4.83
N GLN A 23 -5.65 -13.06 6.14
CA GLN A 23 -4.63 -12.70 7.13
C GLN A 23 -3.44 -13.66 7.13
N PHE A 24 -3.66 -14.96 6.89
CA PHE A 24 -2.58 -15.94 6.86
C PHE A 24 -1.63 -15.67 5.69
N VAL A 25 -2.20 -15.32 4.52
CA VAL A 25 -1.41 -14.94 3.34
C VAL A 25 -0.66 -13.63 3.58
N ILE A 26 -1.33 -12.62 4.18
CA ILE A 26 -0.70 -11.34 4.55
C ILE A 26 0.50 -11.59 5.48
N ASP A 27 0.31 -12.32 6.57
CA ASP A 27 1.37 -12.61 7.54
C ASP A 27 2.53 -13.38 6.91
N SER A 28 2.23 -14.33 6.02
CA SER A 28 3.23 -15.09 5.28
C SER A 28 4.08 -14.20 4.36
N ILE A 29 3.46 -13.27 3.63
CA ILE A 29 4.16 -12.30 2.78
C ILE A 29 5.04 -11.38 3.63
N VAL A 30 4.50 -10.81 4.71
CA VAL A 30 5.24 -9.91 5.60
C VAL A 30 6.42 -10.62 6.25
N SER A 31 6.24 -11.89 6.65
CA SER A 31 7.32 -12.72 7.18
C SER A 31 8.41 -13.01 6.14
N ALA A 32 8.04 -13.22 4.87
CA ALA A 32 8.99 -13.47 3.79
C ALA A 32 9.80 -12.22 3.43
N ILE A 33 9.18 -11.04 3.44
CA ILE A 33 9.86 -9.74 3.25
C ILE A 33 10.79 -9.44 4.44
N ASN A 34 10.34 -9.78 5.66
CA ASN A 34 11.05 -9.53 6.92
C ASN A 34 11.57 -8.09 7.06
N PRO A 35 10.69 -7.07 6.99
CA PRO A 35 11.10 -5.67 6.99
C PRO A 35 11.83 -5.29 8.28
N GLN A 36 12.98 -4.63 8.15
CA GLN A 36 13.82 -4.18 9.27
C GLN A 36 13.87 -2.66 9.33
N LYS A 37 13.91 -2.12 10.55
CA LYS A 37 14.10 -0.68 10.78
C LYS A 37 15.35 -0.16 10.07
N GLY A 38 15.26 1.05 9.53
CA GLY A 38 16.34 1.69 8.77
C GLY A 38 16.51 1.20 7.33
N GLN A 39 15.77 0.19 6.88
CA GLN A 39 15.78 -0.19 5.46
C GLN A 39 15.01 0.83 4.62
N ALA A 40 15.57 1.17 3.45
CA ALA A 40 14.81 1.83 2.40
C ALA A 40 13.88 0.80 1.76
N MET A 41 12.57 1.02 1.85
CA MET A 41 11.54 0.12 1.32
C MET A 41 10.54 0.90 0.50
N VAL A 42 10.13 0.30 -0.62
CA VAL A 42 9.10 0.81 -1.51
C VAL A 42 8.00 -0.22 -1.69
N GLU A 43 6.75 0.19 -1.51
CA GLU A 43 5.57 -0.58 -1.87
C GLU A 43 4.91 0.02 -3.12
N ILE A 44 4.64 -0.83 -4.11
CA ILE A 44 3.93 -0.45 -5.34
C ILE A 44 2.48 -0.94 -5.21
N GLY A 45 1.52 -0.03 -5.38
CA GLY A 45 0.11 -0.35 -5.28
C GLY A 45 -0.32 -0.77 -3.87
N PRO A 46 -0.12 0.08 -2.85
CA PRO A 46 -0.54 -0.19 -1.47
C PRO A 46 -2.05 -0.46 -1.34
N GLY A 47 -2.85 0.09 -2.26
CA GLY A 47 -4.28 -0.18 -2.33
C GLY A 47 -5.01 0.22 -1.05
N LEU A 48 -5.62 -0.76 -0.38
CA LEU A 48 -6.33 -0.57 0.89
C LEU A 48 -5.45 -0.84 2.12
N ALA A 49 -4.13 -0.81 1.97
CA ALA A 49 -3.14 -0.95 3.03
C ALA A 49 -3.00 -2.37 3.64
N ALA A 50 -3.47 -3.41 2.96
CA ALA A 50 -3.43 -4.79 3.48
C ALA A 50 -2.01 -5.29 3.82
N LEU A 51 -1.00 -4.86 3.05
CA LEU A 51 0.42 -5.11 3.34
C LEU A 51 1.09 -3.88 3.96
N THR A 52 0.70 -2.67 3.54
CA THR A 52 1.22 -1.40 4.06
C THR A 52 1.10 -1.29 5.57
N GLU A 53 -0.01 -1.72 6.17
CA GLU A 53 -0.22 -1.70 7.63
C GLU A 53 0.82 -2.55 8.37
N PRO A 54 0.88 -3.89 8.19
CA PRO A 54 1.81 -4.73 8.93
C PRO A 54 3.29 -4.48 8.58
N VAL A 55 3.60 -3.99 7.38
CA VAL A 55 4.96 -3.55 7.03
C VAL A 55 5.29 -2.23 7.73
N GLY A 56 4.39 -1.25 7.67
CA GLY A 56 4.56 0.07 8.29
C GLY A 56 4.62 0.05 9.82
N GLU A 57 4.10 -1.00 10.47
CA GLU A 57 4.30 -1.25 11.90
C GLU A 57 5.76 -1.53 12.26
N ARG A 58 6.51 -2.17 11.35
CA ARG A 58 7.90 -2.62 11.56
C ARG A 58 8.93 -1.59 11.12
N LEU A 59 8.51 -0.59 10.35
CA LEU A 59 9.37 0.45 9.80
C LEU A 59 9.09 1.84 10.43
N ASP A 60 10.11 2.69 10.38
CA ASP A 60 10.00 4.09 10.81
C ASP A 60 9.45 4.99 9.69
N GLN A 61 9.77 4.66 8.44
CA GLN A 61 9.28 5.30 7.21
C GLN A 61 9.05 4.24 6.13
N LEU A 62 8.08 4.47 5.25
CA LEU A 62 7.82 3.62 4.09
C LEU A 62 7.44 4.50 2.89
N THR A 63 8.07 4.25 1.74
CA THR A 63 7.67 4.91 0.49
C THR A 63 6.63 4.06 -0.21
N VAL A 64 5.54 4.69 -0.65
CA VAL A 64 4.48 4.01 -1.42
C VAL A 64 4.23 4.72 -2.74
N ILE A 65 3.97 3.96 -3.79
CA ILE A 65 3.63 4.47 -5.12
C ILE A 65 2.21 4.01 -5.45
N GLU A 66 1.27 4.94 -5.58
CA GLU A 66 -0.14 4.66 -5.80
C GLU A 66 -0.71 5.49 -6.96
N LEU A 67 -1.20 4.79 -7.99
CA LEU A 67 -1.77 5.43 -9.18
C LEU A 67 -3.20 5.93 -8.92
N ASP A 68 -3.95 5.27 -8.04
CA ASP A 68 -5.31 5.65 -7.69
C ASP A 68 -5.34 6.77 -6.64
N ARG A 69 -5.62 7.99 -7.10
CA ARG A 69 -5.66 9.20 -6.26
C ARG A 69 -6.58 9.09 -5.03
N ASP A 70 -7.68 8.35 -5.13
CA ASP A 70 -8.62 8.19 -4.01
C ASP A 70 -7.98 7.33 -2.90
N LEU A 71 -7.25 6.28 -3.29
CA LEU A 71 -6.54 5.41 -2.35
C LEU A 71 -5.32 6.11 -1.76
N ALA A 72 -4.59 6.89 -2.58
CA ALA A 72 -3.48 7.71 -2.08
C ALA A 72 -3.95 8.75 -1.04
N ALA A 73 -5.08 9.42 -1.28
CA ALA A 73 -5.67 10.35 -0.31
C ALA A 73 -6.12 9.66 0.99
N ARG A 74 -6.66 8.44 0.87
CA ARG A 74 -7.00 7.60 2.04
C ARG A 74 -5.77 7.25 2.86
N LEU A 75 -4.66 6.87 2.23
CA LEU A 75 -3.40 6.58 2.92
C LEU A 75 -2.82 7.83 3.61
N GLN A 76 -2.87 8.98 2.93
CA GLN A 76 -2.39 10.25 3.48
C GLN A 76 -3.13 10.68 4.74
N THR A 77 -4.43 10.38 4.81
CA THR A 77 -5.31 10.74 5.94
C THR A 77 -5.38 9.65 7.01
N HIS A 78 -4.71 8.52 6.81
CA HIS A 78 -4.66 7.45 7.80
C HIS A 78 -3.92 7.94 9.05
N PRO A 79 -4.52 7.86 10.26
CA PRO A 79 -3.98 8.51 11.46
C PRO A 79 -2.62 7.95 11.89
N PHE A 80 -2.41 6.64 11.72
CA PHE A 80 -1.16 5.97 12.08
C PHE A 80 -0.14 5.90 10.93
N LEU A 81 -0.57 5.43 9.75
CA LEU A 81 0.31 5.32 8.58
C LEU A 81 0.69 6.66 7.95
N GLY A 82 -0.24 7.59 7.80
CA GLY A 82 -0.02 8.86 7.09
C GLY A 82 1.27 9.59 7.49
N PRO A 83 1.58 9.76 8.80
CA PRO A 83 2.83 10.36 9.26
C PRO A 83 4.12 9.58 8.93
N LYS A 84 4.01 8.29 8.61
CA LYS A 84 5.14 7.40 8.26
C LYS A 84 5.31 7.22 6.75
N LEU A 85 4.32 7.59 5.95
CA LEU A 85 4.33 7.32 4.51
C LEU A 85 4.88 8.50 3.72
N THR A 86 5.83 8.21 2.84
CA THR A 86 6.13 9.07 1.69
C THR A 86 5.31 8.56 0.51
N ILE A 87 4.32 9.32 0.06
CA ILE A 87 3.34 8.88 -0.95
C ILE A 87 3.63 9.53 -2.30
N TYR A 88 3.95 8.72 -3.30
CA TYR A 88 4.05 9.15 -4.70
C TYR A 88 2.79 8.77 -5.48
N GLN A 89 2.08 9.78 -5.97
CA GLN A 89 0.89 9.58 -6.81
C GLN A 89 1.26 9.46 -8.28
N GLN A 90 1.86 8.33 -8.67
CA GLN A 90 2.43 8.12 -10.00
C GLN A 90 2.25 6.68 -10.48
N ASP A 91 2.34 6.47 -11.79
CA ASP A 91 2.55 5.14 -12.36
C ASP A 91 3.95 4.63 -11.98
N ALA A 92 4.02 3.51 -11.26
CA ALA A 92 5.28 2.91 -10.83
C ALA A 92 6.19 2.52 -12.01
N MET A 93 5.64 2.30 -13.20
CA MET A 93 6.43 2.01 -14.41
C MET A 93 7.25 3.20 -14.90
N THR A 94 6.92 4.42 -14.46
CA THR A 94 7.62 5.65 -14.85
C THR A 94 8.42 6.29 -13.71
N VAL A 95 8.45 5.65 -12.54
CA VAL A 95 9.21 6.12 -11.38
C VAL A 95 10.69 5.77 -11.53
N ASN A 96 11.57 6.71 -11.16
CA ASN A 96 12.99 6.44 -10.97
C ASN A 96 13.22 6.00 -9.51
N PHE A 97 13.64 4.75 -9.29
CA PHE A 97 13.90 4.20 -7.96
C PHE A 97 15.34 4.44 -7.47
N GLY A 98 16.21 5.01 -8.30
CA GLY A 98 17.62 5.26 -7.98
C GLY A 98 17.91 6.67 -7.44
N GLU A 99 16.88 7.50 -7.30
CA GLU A 99 16.96 8.86 -6.73
C GLU A 99 16.40 8.89 -5.30
#